data_AF-A0A0F8BK12-F1
#
_entry.id   AF-A0A0F8BK12-F1
#
_cell.length_a   1.000
_cell.length_b   1.000
_cell.length_c   1.000
_cell.angle_alpha   90.00
_cell.angle_beta   90.00
_cell.angle_gamma   90.00
#
_symmetry.space_group_name_H-M   'P 1'
#
loop_
_entity.id
_entity.type
_entity.pdbx_description
1 polymer ?
#
loop_
_entity_poly.entity_id
_entity_poly.type
_entity_poly.pdbx_seq_one_letter_code
_entity_poly.pdbx_strand_id
1 'polypeptide(L)'
;MGDRVAKRIYFRNSGDTSIPTLGEVRGKIFILQDFKSSQSALYGIPWNSDTVSSYSYRIASGTLFLGRKWKGVRSHLSENRPEDFNKLRITHTTASAGVRPINIATKNIPGAGMNTLLGRYLMFGKGDCFGIIVMDFPGRYLVEYILELNKQYLVPELSSSPFAPSAPPLPQWSEDVAFDSEAFTLDASSDEYGDAAATDVLVR
;
A
#
# COMPACT_ATOMS: atom_id res chain seq x y z
N MET A 1 -3.51 -32.34 -4.84
CA MET A 1 -3.81 -31.17 -5.70
C MET A 1 -3.79 -31.65 -7.14
N GLY A 2 -4.71 -31.23 -8.01
CA GLY A 2 -4.63 -31.58 -9.43
C GLY A 2 -3.49 -30.84 -10.14
N ASP A 3 -2.83 -31.47 -11.10
CA ASP A 3 -1.63 -30.95 -11.80
C ASP A 3 -1.81 -29.56 -12.42
N ARG A 4 -3.05 -29.19 -12.76
CA ARG A 4 -3.37 -27.87 -13.32
C ARG A 4 -3.24 -26.74 -12.31
N VAL A 5 -3.56 -26.99 -11.04
CA VAL A 5 -3.49 -25.98 -9.97
C VAL A 5 -2.05 -25.75 -9.55
N ALA A 6 -1.24 -26.81 -9.48
CA ALA A 6 0.19 -26.70 -9.13
C ALA A 6 0.97 -25.80 -10.11
N LYS A 7 0.62 -25.79 -11.40
CA LYS A 7 1.24 -24.90 -12.40
C LYS A 7 0.86 -23.43 -12.27
N ARG A 8 -0.18 -23.12 -11.47
CA ARG A 8 -0.72 -21.77 -11.28
C ARG A 8 -0.38 -21.18 -9.92
N ILE A 9 0.36 -21.90 -9.08
CA ILE A 9 0.82 -21.39 -7.80
C ILE A 9 2.34 -21.22 -7.87
N TYR A 10 2.84 -20.10 -7.36
CA TYR A 10 4.27 -19.92 -7.18
C TYR A 10 4.71 -20.71 -5.93
N PHE A 11 5.56 -21.70 -6.14
CA PHE A 11 6.22 -22.46 -5.08
C PHE A 11 7.65 -21.95 -4.91
N ARG A 12 8.12 -22.00 -3.67
CA ARG A 12 9.47 -21.61 -3.31
C ARG A 12 10.21 -22.78 -2.70
N ASN A 13 11.50 -22.90 -3.06
CA ASN A 13 12.39 -23.88 -2.47
C ASN A 13 12.73 -23.49 -1.03
N SER A 14 12.92 -24.50 -0.18
CA SER A 14 13.34 -24.30 1.20
C SER A 14 14.76 -23.71 1.24
N GLY A 15 14.90 -22.53 1.86
CA GLY A 15 16.18 -21.83 2.01
C GLY A 15 16.36 -20.62 1.08
N ASP A 16 15.53 -20.48 0.06
CA ASP A 16 15.45 -19.22 -0.68
C ASP A 16 14.78 -18.16 0.22
N THR A 17 15.40 -16.99 0.36
CA THR A 17 14.91 -15.83 1.13
C THR A 17 14.70 -14.59 0.27
N SER A 18 14.77 -14.70 -1.07
CA SER A 18 14.54 -13.59 -2.01
C SER A 18 13.05 -13.29 -2.29
N ILE A 19 12.69 -12.03 -2.49
CA ILE A 19 11.38 -11.64 -3.05
C ILE A 19 11.35 -11.96 -4.55
N PRO A 20 10.32 -12.68 -5.05
CA PRO A 20 10.31 -13.09 -6.45
C PRO A 20 10.06 -11.91 -7.38
N THR A 21 10.68 -12.00 -8.56
CA THR A 21 10.51 -11.04 -9.65
C THR A 21 9.15 -11.19 -10.34
N LEU A 22 8.72 -10.15 -11.07
CA LEU A 22 7.50 -10.21 -11.88
C LEU A 22 7.53 -11.35 -12.92
N GLY A 23 8.71 -11.67 -13.47
CA GLY A 23 8.88 -12.77 -14.42
C GLY A 23 8.58 -14.14 -13.81
N GLU A 24 8.95 -14.35 -12.55
CA GLU A 24 8.74 -15.62 -11.85
C GLU A 24 7.28 -15.84 -11.44
N VAL A 25 6.56 -14.77 -11.11
CA VAL A 25 5.16 -14.83 -10.64
C VAL A 25 4.11 -14.56 -11.71
N ARG A 26 4.49 -14.06 -12.89
CA ARG A 26 3.53 -13.76 -13.98
C ARG A 26 2.68 -15.00 -14.32
N GLY A 27 1.36 -14.83 -14.28
CA GLY A 27 0.40 -15.91 -14.58
C GLY A 27 0.25 -16.98 -13.49
N LYS A 28 0.78 -16.70 -12.28
CA LYS A 28 0.67 -17.54 -11.08
C LYS A 28 0.07 -16.74 -9.92
N ILE A 29 -0.45 -17.46 -8.93
CA ILE A 29 -0.88 -16.95 -7.64
C ILE A 29 0.34 -16.97 -6.71
N PHE A 30 0.71 -15.79 -6.21
CA PHE A 30 1.71 -15.63 -5.17
C PHE A 30 1.02 -15.65 -3.81
N ILE A 31 1.41 -16.59 -2.95
CA ILE A 31 0.79 -16.81 -1.64
C ILE A 31 1.71 -16.27 -0.55
N LEU A 32 1.14 -15.50 0.37
CA LEU A 32 1.74 -15.22 1.66
C LEU A 32 1.23 -16.26 2.65
N GLN A 33 2.04 -17.27 2.93
CA GLN A 33 1.61 -18.45 3.68
C GLN A 33 1.56 -18.13 5.18
N ASP A 34 0.35 -18.21 5.75
CA ASP A 34 0.09 -18.15 7.20
C ASP A 34 -0.68 -19.40 7.65
N PHE A 35 -0.30 -20.57 7.12
CA PHE A 35 -0.89 -21.86 7.44
C PHE A 35 0.16 -22.98 7.41
N LYS A 36 -0.11 -24.07 8.12
CA LYS A 36 0.77 -25.26 8.14
C LYS A 36 0.63 -26.04 6.83
N SER A 37 1.75 -26.50 6.27
CA SER A 37 1.79 -27.37 5.10
C SER A 37 2.58 -28.64 5.43
N SER A 38 2.12 -29.79 4.94
CA SER A 38 2.86 -31.05 5.00
C SER A 38 3.89 -31.20 3.88
N GLN A 39 3.87 -30.30 2.88
CA GLN A 39 4.83 -30.30 1.79
C GLN A 39 6.12 -29.63 2.23
N SER A 40 7.26 -30.16 1.78
CA SER A 40 8.57 -29.57 2.04
C SER A 40 8.76 -28.22 1.34
N ALA A 41 8.08 -28.01 0.20
CA ALA A 41 8.09 -26.73 -0.53
C ALA A 41 7.09 -25.73 0.08
N LEU A 42 7.46 -24.44 0.07
CA LEU A 42 6.61 -23.35 0.57
C LEU A 42 5.69 -22.83 -0.53
N TYR A 43 4.46 -22.49 -0.16
CA TYR A 43 3.53 -21.76 -1.01
C TYR A 43 3.91 -20.28 -0.96
N GLY A 44 4.69 -19.81 -1.95
CA GLY A 44 5.27 -18.47 -1.94
C GLY A 44 6.19 -18.22 -0.75
N ILE A 45 5.95 -17.14 -0.01
CA ILE A 45 6.77 -16.76 1.15
C ILE A 45 5.96 -16.84 2.45
N PRO A 46 6.57 -17.17 3.59
CA PRO A 46 5.87 -17.14 4.88
C PRO A 46 5.48 -15.71 5.25
N TRP A 47 4.24 -15.51 5.71
CA TRP A 47 3.73 -14.19 6.15
C TRP A 47 4.56 -13.62 7.31
N ASN A 48 4.92 -14.46 8.28
CA ASN A 48 5.70 -14.10 9.46
C ASN A 48 7.22 -14.32 9.24
N SER A 49 7.76 -13.86 8.12
CA SER A 49 9.20 -13.92 7.81
C SER A 49 9.85 -12.55 7.80
N ASP A 50 11.18 -12.50 7.94
CA ASP A 50 11.95 -11.24 7.86
C ASP A 50 11.84 -10.54 6.50
N THR A 51 11.41 -11.27 5.47
CA THR A 51 11.15 -10.76 4.12
C THR A 51 9.83 -9.99 4.00
N VAL A 52 8.99 -9.99 5.05
CA VAL A 52 7.70 -9.29 5.07
C VAL A 52 7.70 -8.24 6.18
N SER A 53 7.50 -6.97 5.84
CA SER A 53 7.21 -5.89 6.80
C SER A 53 5.73 -5.57 6.77
N SER A 54 4.99 -5.87 7.84
CA SER A 54 3.54 -5.66 7.87
C SER A 54 3.12 -4.73 9.01
N TYR A 55 2.40 -3.66 8.67
CA TYR A 55 1.70 -2.81 9.63
C TYR A 55 0.20 -3.10 9.57
N SER A 56 -0.33 -3.81 10.58
CA SER A 56 -1.72 -4.26 10.63
C SER A 56 -2.44 -3.91 11.93
N TYR A 57 -2.14 -2.75 12.53
CA TYR A 57 -2.77 -2.33 13.78
C TYR A 57 -4.30 -2.17 13.61
N ARG A 58 -5.06 -3.02 14.33
CA ARG A 58 -6.52 -3.05 14.37
C ARG A 58 -6.98 -2.14 15.52
N ILE A 59 -7.84 -1.18 15.22
CA ILE A 59 -8.34 -0.19 16.19
C ILE A 59 -9.32 -0.85 17.16
N ALA A 60 -9.25 -0.53 18.46
CA ALA A 60 -10.33 -0.72 19.43
C ALA A 60 -10.85 0.64 19.97
N SER A 61 -12.10 0.97 19.64
CA SER A 61 -13.02 2.02 20.15
C SER A 61 -12.52 3.44 20.47
N GLY A 62 -12.83 4.43 19.59
CA GLY A 62 -12.87 5.89 19.87
C GLY A 62 -12.39 6.80 18.72
N THR A 63 -12.55 8.14 18.82
CA THR A 63 -12.15 9.13 17.79
C THR A 63 -10.66 9.50 17.78
N LEU A 64 -9.96 9.48 18.92
CA LEU A 64 -8.49 9.68 19.00
C LEU A 64 -7.69 8.61 18.21
N PHE A 65 -8.32 7.49 17.87
CA PHE A 65 -7.67 6.31 17.30
C PHE A 65 -7.39 6.45 15.80
N LEU A 66 -8.17 7.25 15.07
CA LEU A 66 -7.94 7.47 13.65
C LEU A 66 -6.60 8.20 13.44
N GLY A 67 -6.34 9.25 14.22
CA GLY A 67 -5.06 9.97 14.19
C GLY A 67 -3.88 9.08 14.56
N ARG A 68 -4.02 8.24 15.59
CA ARG A 68 -2.96 7.28 15.99
C ARG A 68 -2.70 6.23 14.92
N LYS A 69 -3.75 5.62 14.36
CA LYS A 69 -3.62 4.67 13.25
C LYS A 69 -2.98 5.36 12.05
N TRP A 70 -3.44 6.56 11.72
CA TRP A 70 -2.87 7.34 10.62
C TRP A 70 -1.39 7.64 10.82
N LYS A 71 -0.97 8.00 12.05
CA LYS A 71 0.45 8.19 12.38
C LYS A 71 1.25 6.92 12.12
N GLY A 72 0.75 5.75 12.51
CA GLY A 72 1.42 4.47 12.24
C GLY A 72 1.46 4.10 10.75
N VAL A 73 0.35 4.30 10.03
CA VAL A 73 0.29 4.12 8.57
C VAL A 73 1.32 5.02 7.87
N ARG A 74 1.34 6.32 8.18
CA ARG A 74 2.33 7.26 7.63
C ARG A 74 3.76 6.84 7.93
N SER A 75 4.04 6.46 9.17
CA SER A 75 5.36 6.01 9.58
C SER A 75 5.84 4.82 8.76
N HIS A 76 4.99 3.81 8.55
CA HIS A 76 5.35 2.62 7.77
C HIS A 76 5.46 2.92 6.27
N LEU A 77 4.59 3.78 5.72
CA LEU A 77 4.69 4.21 4.31
C LEU A 77 5.92 5.09 4.04
N SER A 78 6.38 5.85 5.03
CA SER A 78 7.56 6.72 4.91
C SER A 78 8.90 6.00 5.05
N GLU A 79 8.88 4.70 5.37
CA GLU A 79 10.11 3.92 5.44
C GLU A 79 10.78 3.88 4.06
N ASN A 80 12.07 4.20 4.02
CA ASN A 80 12.86 4.07 2.80
C ASN A 80 12.78 2.63 2.27
N ARG A 81 12.78 2.48 0.95
CA ARG A 81 12.94 1.17 0.34
C ARG A 81 14.29 0.56 0.76
N PRO A 82 14.34 -0.71 1.22
CA PRO A 82 15.61 -1.39 1.47
C PRO A 82 16.47 -1.44 0.20
N GLU A 83 17.78 -1.21 0.34
CA GLU A 83 18.72 -1.23 -0.79
C GLU A 83 18.83 -2.60 -1.47
N ASP A 84 18.59 -3.67 -0.71
CA ASP A 84 18.64 -5.06 -1.18
C ASP A 84 17.35 -5.53 -1.90
N PHE A 85 16.32 -4.68 -1.91
CA PHE A 85 14.98 -4.98 -2.45
C PHE A 85 14.33 -6.25 -1.90
N ASN A 86 14.82 -6.76 -0.77
CA ASN A 86 14.45 -8.09 -0.29
C ASN A 86 13.32 -8.08 0.76
N LYS A 87 12.52 -7.01 0.76
CA LYS A 87 11.43 -6.85 1.72
C LYS A 87 10.13 -6.44 1.05
N LEU A 88 9.11 -7.28 1.23
CA LEU A 88 7.74 -6.98 0.86
C LEU A 88 7.08 -6.17 1.98
N ARG A 89 6.82 -4.89 1.71
CA ARG A 89 6.11 -4.00 2.64
C ARG A 89 4.60 -4.09 2.43
N ILE A 90 3.85 -4.26 3.51
CA ILE A 90 2.39 -4.36 3.52
C ILE A 90 1.82 -3.41 4.56
N THR A 91 1.02 -2.45 4.13
CA THR A 91 0.42 -1.44 5.01
C THR A 91 -1.09 -1.55 5.00
N HIS A 92 -1.68 -1.88 6.14
CA HIS A 92 -3.14 -1.94 6.29
C HIS A 92 -3.70 -0.60 6.77
N THR A 93 -4.45 0.04 5.86
CA THR A 93 -5.29 1.20 6.19
C THR A 93 -6.67 0.78 6.71
N THR A 94 -6.97 -0.52 6.68
CA THR A 94 -8.24 -1.11 7.11
C THR A 94 -8.50 -0.98 8.61
N ALA A 95 -9.76 -1.02 9.03
CA ALA A 95 -10.11 -0.96 10.44
C ALA A 95 -11.21 -1.95 10.80
N SER A 96 -11.01 -2.66 11.91
CA SER A 96 -11.99 -3.61 12.41
C SER A 96 -11.83 -3.78 13.93
N ALA A 97 -12.53 -2.94 14.71
CA ALA A 97 -13.11 -3.31 16.01
C ALA A 97 -13.95 -2.12 16.53
N GLY A 98 -15.21 -2.40 16.90
CA GLY A 98 -16.12 -1.39 17.46
C GLY A 98 -16.59 -0.29 16.50
N VAL A 99 -16.23 -0.36 15.22
CA VAL A 99 -16.59 0.61 14.17
C VAL A 99 -16.91 -0.12 12.86
N ARG A 100 -17.77 0.47 12.02
CA ARG A 100 -18.02 -0.06 10.68
C ARG A 100 -16.82 0.30 9.78
N PRO A 101 -16.21 -0.64 9.03
CA PRO A 101 -15.04 -0.36 8.21
C PRO A 101 -15.26 0.79 7.21
N ILE A 102 -16.45 0.86 6.60
CA ILE A 102 -16.83 1.96 5.68
C ILE A 102 -16.75 3.34 6.35
N ASN A 103 -17.14 3.44 7.62
CA ASN A 103 -17.13 4.70 8.36
C ASN A 103 -15.70 5.19 8.63
N ILE A 104 -14.71 4.28 8.71
CA ILE A 104 -13.30 4.64 8.84
C ILE A 104 -12.69 4.96 7.46
N ALA A 105 -13.09 4.25 6.42
CA ALA A 105 -12.61 4.46 5.07
C ALA A 105 -13.05 5.80 4.46
N THR A 106 -14.35 6.15 4.57
CA THR A 106 -14.96 7.27 3.85
C THR A 106 -15.18 8.50 4.71
N LYS A 107 -15.86 8.39 5.87
CA LYS A 107 -16.00 9.42 6.91
C LYS A 107 -16.87 8.92 8.07
N ASN A 108 -16.59 9.36 9.29
CA ASN A 108 -17.59 9.56 10.34
C ASN A 108 -17.09 10.63 11.33
N ILE A 109 -17.61 11.87 11.21
CA ILE A 109 -17.42 13.04 12.10
C ILE A 109 -16.05 13.77 11.97
N PRO A 110 -15.99 15.10 12.09
CA PRO A 110 -15.95 16.08 11.00
C PRO A 110 -14.68 16.04 10.10
N GLY A 111 -13.75 15.09 10.30
CA GLY A 111 -12.48 14.96 9.58
C GLY A 111 -12.49 13.97 8.41
N ALA A 112 -11.37 13.92 7.69
CA ALA A 112 -11.11 13.03 6.55
C ALA A 112 -11.02 11.54 6.95
N GLY A 113 -11.60 10.62 6.15
CA GLY A 113 -11.45 9.17 6.31
C GLY A 113 -10.06 8.66 5.90
N MET A 114 -9.77 7.37 6.15
CA MET A 114 -8.47 6.76 5.82
C MET A 114 -8.12 6.88 4.33
N ASN A 115 -9.07 6.70 3.43
CA ASN A 115 -8.79 6.77 1.99
C ASN A 115 -8.44 8.20 1.57
N THR A 116 -9.09 9.21 2.18
CA THR A 116 -8.75 10.63 1.95
C THR A 116 -7.36 10.95 2.48
N LEU A 117 -7.03 10.53 3.71
CA LEU A 117 -5.72 10.77 4.33
C LEU A 117 -4.60 10.09 3.54
N LEU A 118 -4.81 8.84 3.12
CA LEU A 118 -3.90 8.12 2.25
C LEU A 118 -3.68 8.86 0.92
N GLY A 119 -4.76 9.29 0.25
CA GLY A 119 -4.67 10.08 -0.98
C GLY A 119 -3.83 11.34 -0.80
N ARG A 120 -4.08 12.14 0.27
CA ARG A 120 -3.27 13.34 0.59
C ARG A 120 -1.79 12.98 0.69
N TYR A 121 -1.49 11.93 1.44
CA TYR A 121 -0.12 11.51 1.69
C TYR A 121 0.58 11.04 0.41
N LEU A 122 -0.09 10.27 -0.44
CA LEU A 122 0.51 9.82 -1.69
C LEU A 122 0.74 10.97 -2.67
N MET A 123 -0.12 12.01 -2.64
CA MET A 123 0.03 13.20 -3.50
C MET A 123 1.19 14.12 -3.11
N PHE A 124 1.37 14.34 -1.80
CA PHE A 124 2.35 15.31 -1.29
C PHE A 124 3.58 14.67 -0.66
N GLY A 125 3.52 13.39 -0.32
CA GLY A 125 4.60 12.63 0.29
C GLY A 125 5.68 12.28 -0.73
N LYS A 126 6.94 12.41 -0.31
CA LYS A 126 8.09 11.92 -1.07
C LYS A 126 8.38 10.49 -0.61
N GLY A 127 8.22 9.52 -1.52
CA GLY A 127 8.55 8.11 -1.29
C GLY A 127 8.84 7.43 -2.62
N ASP A 128 9.79 6.49 -2.63
CA ASP A 128 10.22 5.76 -3.83
C ASP A 128 9.53 4.41 -3.98
N CYS A 129 8.98 3.83 -2.89
CA CYS A 129 8.20 2.60 -2.93
C CYS A 129 7.26 2.47 -1.72
N PHE A 130 5.95 2.41 -1.99
CA PHE A 130 4.92 2.29 -0.94
C PHE A 130 4.54 0.84 -0.60
N GLY A 131 5.02 -0.14 -1.37
CA GLY A 131 4.69 -1.55 -1.21
C GLY A 131 3.21 -1.88 -1.50
N ILE A 132 2.68 -2.89 -0.81
CA ILE A 132 1.26 -3.28 -0.87
C ILE A 132 0.47 -2.43 0.11
N ILE A 133 -0.53 -1.72 -0.40
CA ILE A 133 -1.48 -0.95 0.41
C ILE A 133 -2.80 -1.72 0.47
N VAL A 134 -3.19 -2.17 1.65
CA VAL A 134 -4.46 -2.87 1.89
C VAL A 134 -5.51 -1.86 2.37
N MET A 135 -6.63 -1.78 1.67
CA MET A 135 -7.67 -0.75 1.85
C MET A 135 -9.07 -1.35 1.99
N ASP A 136 -9.90 -0.68 2.78
CA ASP A 136 -11.35 -0.91 2.82
C ASP A 136 -12.03 0.08 1.85
N PHE A 137 -12.90 -0.41 0.96
CA PHE A 137 -13.67 0.39 0.01
C PHE A 137 -12.84 1.41 -0.81
N PRO A 138 -11.76 0.98 -1.49
CA PRO A 138 -10.95 1.89 -2.28
C PRO A 138 -11.78 2.52 -3.41
N GLY A 139 -11.73 3.86 -3.49
CA GLY A 139 -12.34 4.60 -4.59
C GLY A 139 -11.49 4.53 -5.86
N ARG A 140 -12.16 4.60 -7.02
CA ARG A 140 -11.50 4.52 -8.35
C ARG A 140 -10.30 5.45 -8.47
N TYR A 141 -10.45 6.74 -8.16
CA TYR A 141 -9.39 7.73 -8.30
C TYR A 141 -8.14 7.42 -7.47
N LEU A 142 -8.32 6.91 -6.24
CA LEU A 142 -7.19 6.55 -5.38
C LEU A 142 -6.43 5.34 -5.92
N VAL A 143 -7.15 4.35 -6.47
CA VAL A 143 -6.51 3.18 -7.11
C VAL A 143 -5.76 3.59 -8.36
N GLU A 144 -6.37 4.40 -9.23
CA GLU A 144 -5.71 4.92 -10.43
C GLU A 144 -4.45 5.70 -10.07
N TYR A 145 -4.52 6.58 -9.06
CA TYR A 145 -3.35 7.32 -8.59
C TYR A 145 -2.22 6.41 -8.08
N ILE A 146 -2.54 5.33 -7.33
CA ILE A 146 -1.52 4.36 -6.90
C ILE A 146 -0.84 3.67 -8.09
N LEU A 147 -1.59 3.39 -9.16
CA LEU A 147 -1.02 2.82 -10.39
C LEU A 147 -0.11 3.83 -11.10
N GLU A 148 -0.49 5.11 -11.15
CA GLU A 148 0.30 6.19 -11.73
C GLU A 148 1.69 6.33 -11.10
N LEU A 149 1.80 6.16 -9.78
CA LEU A 149 3.08 6.18 -9.04
C LEU A 149 4.08 5.12 -9.55
N ASN A 150 3.60 4.08 -10.23
CA ASN A 150 4.43 3.00 -10.75
C ASN A 150 4.79 3.16 -12.24
N LYS A 151 4.32 4.21 -12.94
CA LYS A 151 4.59 4.39 -14.38
C LYS A 151 6.07 4.43 -14.74
N GLN A 152 6.91 4.92 -13.83
CA GLN A 152 8.36 4.92 -13.98
C GLN A 152 8.99 3.52 -14.12
N TYR A 153 8.27 2.46 -13.71
CA TYR A 153 8.73 1.07 -13.80
C TYR A 153 8.18 0.32 -15.01
N LEU A 154 7.44 0.99 -15.89
CA LEU A 154 7.00 0.39 -17.15
C LEU A 154 8.23 0.13 -18.02
N VAL A 155 8.40 -1.12 -18.43
CA VAL A 155 9.36 -1.45 -19.49
C VAL A 155 8.84 -0.81 -20.78
N PRO A 156 9.62 0.03 -21.48
CA PRO A 156 9.21 0.54 -22.78
C PRO A 156 8.80 -0.63 -23.67
N GLU A 157 7.61 -0.59 -24.27
CA GLU A 157 7.30 -1.57 -25.32
C GLU A 157 8.42 -1.48 -26.36
N LEU A 158 9.01 -2.63 -26.69
CA LEU A 158 9.91 -2.73 -27.84
C LEU A 158 9.13 -2.24 -29.06
N SER A 159 9.43 -1.01 -29.48
CA SER A 159 8.81 -0.38 -30.64
C SER A 159 8.93 -1.32 -31.83
N SER A 160 7.80 -1.62 -32.45
CA SER A 160 7.63 -2.32 -33.73
C SER A 160 7.85 -3.85 -33.73
N SER A 161 6.83 -4.59 -33.29
CA SER A 161 6.47 -5.80 -34.02
C SER A 161 5.53 -5.39 -35.17
N PRO A 162 5.87 -5.68 -36.45
CA PRO A 162 5.01 -5.34 -37.59
C PRO A 162 3.67 -6.10 -37.63
N PHE A 163 3.40 -6.93 -36.62
CA PHE A 163 2.20 -7.77 -36.51
C PHE A 163 1.36 -7.53 -35.24
N ALA A 164 1.58 -6.43 -34.50
CA ALA A 164 0.69 -6.12 -33.39
C ALA A 164 -0.73 -5.81 -33.92
N PRO A 165 -1.77 -6.58 -33.56
CA PRO A 165 -3.14 -6.18 -33.87
C PRO A 165 -3.39 -4.83 -33.21
N SER A 166 -3.99 -3.89 -33.96
CA SER A 166 -4.28 -2.55 -33.47
C SER A 166 -5.02 -2.64 -32.14
N ALA A 167 -4.37 -2.22 -31.06
CA ALA A 167 -5.04 -2.06 -29.78
C ALA A 167 -6.27 -1.16 -30.00
N PRO A 168 -7.44 -1.50 -29.45
CA PRO A 168 -8.58 -0.60 -29.51
C PRO A 168 -8.17 0.75 -28.92
N PRO A 169 -8.57 1.87 -29.52
CA PRO A 169 -8.20 3.18 -29.03
C PRO A 169 -8.61 3.29 -27.56
N LEU A 170 -7.67 3.74 -26.72
CA LEU A 170 -7.98 4.14 -25.35
C LEU A 170 -9.14 5.15 -25.40
N PRO A 171 -10.08 5.12 -24.45
CA PRO A 171 -11.13 6.12 -24.40
C PRO A 171 -10.48 7.51 -24.43
N GLN A 172 -10.87 8.31 -25.42
CA GLN A 172 -10.40 9.69 -25.55
C GLN A 172 -11.14 10.50 -24.48
N TRP A 173 -10.48 10.72 -23.34
CA TRP A 173 -11.01 11.52 -22.25
C TRP A 173 -11.02 12.98 -22.70
N SER A 174 -12.18 13.64 -22.59
CA SER A 174 -12.27 15.09 -22.69
C SER A 174 -11.39 15.71 -21.59
N GLU A 175 -10.56 16.69 -21.94
CA GLU A 175 -9.75 17.48 -21.01
C GLU A 175 -10.60 18.21 -19.94
N ASP A 176 -11.92 18.15 -20.06
CA ASP A 176 -12.90 18.79 -19.18
C ASP A 176 -13.13 18.07 -17.83
N VAL A 177 -12.52 16.90 -17.59
CA VAL A 177 -12.47 16.32 -16.24
C VAL A 177 -11.13 16.64 -15.61
N ALA A 178 -10.85 17.94 -15.49
CA ALA A 178 -9.78 18.42 -14.65
C ALA A 178 -9.99 17.86 -13.24
N PHE A 179 -8.98 17.15 -12.73
CA PHE A 179 -8.90 16.81 -11.31
C PHE A 179 -8.87 18.13 -10.54
N ASP A 180 -10.00 18.47 -9.92
CA ASP A 180 -10.16 19.72 -9.19
C ASP A 180 -9.26 19.71 -7.94
N SER A 181 -8.07 20.26 -8.09
CA SER A 181 -7.09 20.45 -7.01
C SER A 181 -7.56 21.46 -5.97
N GLU A 182 -8.52 22.34 -6.31
CA GLU A 182 -9.02 23.41 -5.44
C GLU A 182 -10.05 22.90 -4.43
N ALA A 183 -10.78 21.81 -4.73
CA ALA A 183 -11.70 21.17 -3.79
C ALA A 183 -11.00 20.56 -2.54
N PHE A 184 -9.67 20.57 -2.49
CA PHE A 184 -8.87 19.87 -1.49
C PHE A 184 -7.95 20.75 -0.65
N THR A 185 -7.84 22.05 -0.96
CA THR A 185 -6.93 23.03 -0.31
C THR A 185 -7.51 23.71 0.92
N LEU A 186 -8.70 23.35 1.38
CA LEU A 186 -9.21 23.85 2.66
C LEU A 186 -8.64 22.99 3.81
N ASP A 187 -7.78 23.64 4.61
CA ASP A 187 -7.33 23.30 5.97
C ASP A 187 -5.92 22.71 6.14
N ALA A 188 -4.92 23.31 5.48
CA ALA A 188 -3.50 23.11 5.76
C ALA A 188 -2.92 24.13 6.76
N SER A 189 -3.75 24.73 7.64
CA SER A 189 -3.32 25.75 8.60
C SER A 189 -3.70 25.41 10.04
N SER A 190 -3.11 24.35 10.61
CA SER A 190 -2.97 24.22 12.07
C SER A 190 -1.90 23.19 12.42
N ASP A 191 -0.66 23.41 11.98
CA ASP A 191 0.51 22.76 12.58
C ASP A 191 1.16 23.75 13.55
N GLU A 192 0.63 23.81 14.77
CA GLU A 192 1.32 24.39 15.91
C GLU A 192 0.98 23.55 17.16
N TYR A 193 1.79 22.52 17.43
CA TYR A 193 1.92 21.98 18.77
C TYR A 193 3.40 21.87 19.07
N GLY A 194 3.84 22.84 19.88
CA GLY A 194 5.22 23.17 20.14
C GLY A 194 6.01 22.06 20.83
N ASP A 195 7.27 22.07 20.46
CA ASP A 195 8.42 21.50 21.12
C ASP A 195 8.51 22.04 22.56
N ALA A 196 8.35 21.18 23.57
CA ALA A 196 8.66 21.52 24.95
C ALA A 196 10.01 20.91 25.30
N ALA A 197 11.04 21.72 25.12
CA ALA A 197 12.38 21.49 25.62
C ALA A 197 12.35 21.24 27.15
N ALA A 198 12.98 20.15 27.56
CA ALA A 198 13.30 19.88 28.95
C ALA A 198 14.64 20.54 29.31
N THR A 199 14.54 21.62 30.06
CA THR A 199 15.58 22.30 30.85
C THR A 199 14.81 22.95 32.00
N ASP A 200 15.17 22.94 33.28
CA ASP A 200 16.37 22.60 34.03
C ASP A 200 15.94 22.53 35.53
N VAL A 201 16.92 22.38 36.43
CA VAL A 201 16.98 22.77 37.85
C VAL A 201 17.19 21.60 38.83
N LEU A 202 18.46 21.21 38.93
CA LEU A 202 19.13 21.01 40.22
C LEU A 202 19.13 22.33 41.03
N VAL A 203 18.84 22.27 42.33
CA VAL A 203 19.63 22.86 43.44
C VAL A 203 18.83 22.76 44.76
N ARG A 204 19.51 22.15 45.76
CA ARG A 204 19.27 22.04 47.21
C ARG A 204 18.24 21.03 47.71
#